data_AF-A0A9W9YV36-F1
#
_entry.id   AF-A0A9W9YV36-F1
#
_cell.length_a   1.000
_cell.length_b   1.000
_cell.length_c   1.000
_cell.angle_alpha   90.00
_cell.angle_beta   90.00
_cell.angle_gamma   90.00
#
_symmetry.space_group_name_H-M   'P 1'
#
loop_
_entity.id
_entity.type
_entity.pdbx_description
1 polymer ?
#
loop_
_entity_poly.entity_id
_entity_poly.type
_entity_poly.pdbx_seq_one_letter_code
_entity_poly.pdbx_strand_id
1 'polypeptide(L)'
;MKLWIVGACILYLSLPVALGLKCYTCSSINSWDECKATSKSCPAGADRCGKLYFKAGGVETFMKTCYVKAACNQDDNPTCKGAVGIV
;
A
#
# COMPACT_ATOMS: atom_id res chain seq x y z
N MET A 1 38.10 -24.48 11.52
CA MET A 1 37.09 -23.46 11.14
C MET A 1 36.04 -23.45 12.24
N LYS A 2 35.84 -22.33 12.94
CA LYS A 2 35.07 -22.28 14.20
C LYS A 2 33.58 -22.49 13.89
N LEU A 3 32.99 -23.56 14.45
CA LEU A 3 31.59 -23.98 14.24
C LEU A 3 30.56 -22.86 14.54
N TRP A 4 30.93 -21.91 15.40
CA TRP A 4 30.10 -20.75 15.76
C TRP A 4 29.94 -19.72 14.64
N ILE A 5 30.84 -19.67 13.65
CA ILE A 5 30.71 -18.74 12.51
C ILE A 5 29.60 -19.21 11.55
N VAL A 6 29.43 -20.53 11.39
CA VAL A 6 28.40 -21.12 10.53
C VAL A 6 27.00 -20.87 11.11
N GLY A 7 26.84 -21.00 12.43
CA GLY A 7 25.58 -20.72 13.13
C GLY A 7 25.14 -19.25 13.00
N ALA A 8 26.08 -18.31 13.07
CA ALA A 8 25.81 -16.88 12.89
C ALA A 8 25.40 -16.53 11.45
N CYS A 9 26.00 -17.17 10.43
CA CYS A 9 25.63 -16.94 9.02
C CYS A 9 24.22 -17.47 8.68
N ILE A 10 23.79 -18.58 9.27
CA ILE A 10 22.45 -19.18 9.02
C ILE A 10 21.32 -18.31 9.60
N LEU A 11 21.56 -17.67 10.75
CA LEU A 11 20.61 -16.73 11.37
C LEU A 11 20.46 -15.41 10.59
N TYR A 12 21.49 -14.97 9.85
CA TYR A 12 21.44 -13.77 9.00
C TYR A 12 20.72 -14.00 7.67
N LEU A 13 20.70 -15.23 7.15
CA LEU A 13 20.00 -15.58 5.89
C LEU A 13 18.48 -15.77 6.07
N SER A 14 17.97 -15.75 7.30
CA SER A 14 16.58 -16.11 7.62
C SER A 14 15.71 -14.94 8.12
N LEU A 15 16.24 -13.73 8.32
CA LEU A 15 15.45 -12.55 8.69
C LEU A 15 15.68 -11.39 7.71
N PRO A 16 14.64 -10.68 7.19
CA PRO A 16 13.20 -10.84 7.42
C PRO A 16 12.35 -10.68 6.15
N VAL A 17 11.68 -11.75 5.70
CA VAL A 17 10.51 -11.63 4.79
C VAL A 17 9.25 -11.17 5.54
N ALA A 18 9.35 -10.96 6.86
CA ALA A 18 8.20 -10.82 7.75
C ALA A 18 7.77 -9.37 8.06
N LEU A 19 8.48 -8.36 7.54
CA LEU A 19 8.06 -6.95 7.67
C LEU A 19 7.22 -6.56 6.44
N GLY A 20 6.03 -7.16 6.33
CA GLY A 20 5.06 -6.77 5.30
C GLY A 20 4.72 -5.29 5.40
N LEU A 21 4.62 -4.61 4.25
CA LEU A 21 4.26 -3.19 4.17
C LEU A 21 2.96 -2.94 4.95
N LYS A 22 2.93 -1.91 5.80
CA LYS A 22 1.71 -1.47 6.49
C LYS A 22 1.30 -0.11 5.96
N CYS A 23 0.02 0.04 5.64
CA CYS A 23 -0.54 1.29 5.15
C CYS A 23 -1.76 1.71 5.96
N TYR A 24 -2.02 3.00 5.96
CA TYR A 24 -3.31 3.52 6.39
C TYR A 24 -4.40 3.18 5.38
N THR A 25 -5.50 2.65 5.89
CA THR A 25 -6.67 2.29 5.10
C THR A 25 -7.90 3.04 5.59
N CYS A 26 -8.63 3.68 4.68
CA CYS A 26 -9.93 4.32 4.94
C CYS A 26 -10.65 4.59 3.62
N SER A 27 -11.97 4.79 3.69
CA SER A 27 -12.81 5.24 2.59
C SER A 27 -13.87 6.21 3.12
N SER A 28 -14.13 7.30 2.40
CA SER A 28 -15.14 8.31 2.72
C SER A 28 -15.74 8.87 1.43
N ILE A 29 -17.00 9.29 1.47
CA ILE A 29 -17.68 9.95 0.34
C ILE A 29 -17.83 11.46 0.53
N ASN A 30 -17.49 11.98 1.71
CA ASN A 30 -17.70 13.39 2.06
C ASN A 30 -16.40 14.20 2.03
N SER A 31 -15.32 13.67 2.64
CA SER A 31 -14.07 14.40 2.80
C SER A 31 -12.90 13.51 3.23
N TRP A 32 -11.68 14.07 3.17
CA TRP A 32 -10.48 13.45 3.74
C TRP A 32 -10.52 13.37 5.28
N ASP A 33 -11.12 14.35 5.95
CA ASP A 33 -11.23 14.37 7.42
C ASP A 33 -12.11 13.24 7.94
N GLU A 34 -13.15 12.88 7.19
CA GLU A 34 -13.99 11.74 7.51
C GLU A 34 -13.35 10.38 7.16
N CYS A 35 -12.23 10.37 6.44
CA CYS A 35 -11.44 9.18 6.14
C CYS A 35 -10.62 8.76 7.38
N LYS A 36 -11.30 8.24 8.40
CA LYS A 36 -10.69 7.77 9.65
C LYS A 36 -9.81 6.55 9.41
N ALA A 37 -8.51 6.81 9.28
CA ALA A 37 -7.52 5.81 8.90
C ALA A 37 -7.26 4.76 9.99
N THR A 38 -7.18 3.51 9.57
CA THR A 38 -6.64 2.41 10.39
C THR A 38 -5.42 1.82 9.70
N SER A 39 -4.34 1.54 10.45
CA SER A 39 -3.16 0.90 9.87
C SER A 39 -3.42 -0.60 9.68
N LYS A 40 -3.14 -1.13 8.49
CA LYS A 40 -3.27 -2.56 8.19
C LYS A 40 -2.07 -3.04 7.40
N SER A 41 -1.71 -4.32 7.57
CA SER A 41 -0.73 -4.98 6.70
C SER A 41 -1.29 -5.10 5.30
N CYS A 42 -0.46 -4.79 4.31
CA CYS A 42 -0.79 -4.91 2.91
C CYS A 42 -0.75 -6.37 2.46
N PRO A 43 -1.62 -6.74 1.51
CA PRO A 43 -1.54 -8.05 0.86
C PRO A 43 -0.21 -8.19 0.13
N ALA A 44 0.23 -9.45 -0.04
CA ALA A 44 1.42 -9.76 -0.82
C ALA A 44 1.30 -9.20 -2.25
N GLY A 45 2.39 -8.60 -2.75
CA GLY A 45 2.45 -7.98 -4.07
C GLY A 45 2.15 -6.48 -4.08
N ALA A 46 1.50 -5.92 -3.05
CA ALA A 46 1.41 -4.47 -2.90
C ALA A 46 2.77 -3.91 -2.44
N ASP A 47 3.23 -2.87 -3.13
CA ASP A 47 4.57 -2.31 -2.97
C ASP A 47 4.58 -0.88 -2.42
N ARG A 48 3.41 -0.24 -2.29
CA ARG A 48 3.28 1.13 -1.79
C ARG A 48 1.93 1.41 -1.13
N CYS A 49 1.90 2.46 -0.32
CA CYS A 49 0.65 3.08 0.12
C CYS A 49 0.18 4.08 -0.94
N GLY A 50 -1.12 4.23 -1.10
CA GLY A 50 -1.72 5.18 -2.02
C GLY A 50 -2.83 5.98 -1.37
N LYS A 51 -2.96 7.22 -1.80
CA LYS A 51 -4.07 8.12 -1.51
C LYS A 51 -4.82 8.33 -2.83
N LEU A 52 -6.13 8.07 -2.86
CA LEU A 52 -6.94 8.05 -4.08
C LEU A 52 -8.15 8.97 -3.89
N TYR A 53 -8.36 9.86 -4.84
CA TYR A 53 -9.57 10.67 -4.96
C TYR A 53 -10.17 10.45 -6.35
N PHE A 54 -11.43 10.06 -6.44
CA PHE A 54 -12.11 9.98 -7.72
C PHE A 54 -13.57 10.41 -7.59
N LYS A 55 -14.15 10.87 -8.70
CA LYS A 55 -15.54 11.33 -8.79
C LYS A 55 -16.26 10.57 -9.89
N ALA A 56 -17.35 9.90 -9.55
CA ALA A 56 -18.15 9.11 -10.49
C ALA A 56 -19.64 9.32 -10.20
N GLY A 57 -20.43 9.65 -11.24
CA GLY A 57 -21.88 9.82 -11.09
C GLY A 57 -22.30 10.90 -10.09
N GLY A 58 -21.48 11.94 -9.90
CA GLY A 58 -21.72 13.00 -8.90
C GLY A 58 -21.30 12.65 -7.47
N VAL A 59 -20.89 11.41 -7.21
CA VAL A 59 -20.36 10.97 -5.92
C VAL A 59 -18.85 11.13 -5.91
N GLU A 60 -18.32 11.69 -4.83
CA GLU A 60 -16.90 11.78 -4.57
C GLU A 60 -16.44 10.63 -3.67
N THR A 61 -15.21 10.18 -3.83
CA THR A 61 -14.65 9.12 -2.99
C THR A 61 -13.21 9.44 -2.64
N PHE A 62 -12.93 9.38 -1.34
CA PHE A 62 -11.65 9.65 -0.70
C PHE A 62 -11.16 8.37 -0.06
N MET A 63 -10.06 7.80 -0.54
CA MET A 63 -9.58 6.50 -0.09
C MET A 63 -8.07 6.52 0.20
N LYS A 64 -7.66 5.82 1.27
CA LYS A 64 -6.27 5.43 1.49
C LYS A 64 -6.19 3.91 1.42
N THR A 65 -5.21 3.35 0.72
CA THR A 65 -5.10 1.90 0.54
C THR A 65 -3.69 1.44 0.20
N CYS A 66 -3.46 0.14 0.24
CA CYS A 66 -2.28 -0.51 -0.34
C CYS A 66 -2.43 -0.60 -1.86
N TYR A 67 -1.34 -0.43 -2.59
CA TYR A 67 -1.36 -0.39 -4.05
C TYR A 67 -0.17 -1.11 -4.68
N VAL A 68 -0.36 -1.58 -5.92
CA VAL A 68 0.70 -2.18 -6.75
C VAL A 68 1.05 -1.18 -7.85
N LYS A 69 2.26 -0.61 -7.87
CA LYS A 69 2.66 0.43 -8.87
C LYS A 69 2.20 0.11 -10.29
N ALA A 70 2.48 -1.12 -10.72
CA ALA A 70 2.23 -1.59 -12.07
C ALA A 70 0.74 -1.58 -12.44
N ALA A 71 -0.16 -1.70 -11.45
CA ALA A 71 -1.59 -1.61 -11.70
C ALA A 71 -2.06 -0.17 -11.97
N CYS A 72 -1.29 0.88 -11.57
CA CYS A 72 -1.62 2.28 -11.89
C CYS A 72 -0.81 2.70 -13.11
N ASN A 73 -1.20 2.14 -14.23
CA ASN A 73 -1.00 2.84 -15.48
C ASN A 73 -2.19 3.79 -15.68
N GLN A 74 -1.91 5.09 -15.88
CA GLN A 74 -2.96 6.08 -16.15
C GLN A 74 -3.62 5.87 -17.53
N ASP A 75 -2.96 5.12 -18.42
CA ASP A 75 -3.50 4.77 -19.73
C ASP A 75 -4.57 3.69 -19.65
N ASP A 76 -4.40 2.69 -18.77
CA ASP A 76 -5.23 1.48 -18.73
C ASP A 76 -6.21 1.44 -17.55
N ASN A 77 -5.96 2.21 -16.47
CA ASN A 77 -6.76 2.14 -15.24
C ASN A 77 -7.54 3.45 -15.01
N PRO A 78 -8.87 3.47 -15.21
CA PRO A 78 -9.69 4.68 -15.05
C PRO A 78 -9.67 5.21 -13.61
N THR A 79 -9.46 4.35 -12.61
CA THR A 79 -9.28 4.77 -11.21
C THR A 79 -8.00 5.56 -11.03
N CYS A 80 -6.93 5.19 -11.74
CA CYS A 80 -5.64 5.90 -11.69
C CYS A 80 -5.62 7.15 -12.58
N LYS A 81 -6.39 7.15 -13.67
CA LYS A 81 -6.61 8.32 -14.53
C LYS A 81 -7.41 9.41 -13.81
N GLY A 82 -8.40 9.01 -13.00
CA GLY A 82 -9.21 9.89 -12.17
C GLY A 82 -8.58 10.25 -10.82
N ALA A 83 -7.54 9.52 -10.39
CA ALA A 83 -6.87 9.73 -9.11
C ALA A 83 -6.05 11.04 -9.09
N VAL A 84 -6.60 12.07 -8.44
CA VAL A 84 -5.85 13.29 -8.12
C VAL A 84 -5.04 13.04 -6.84
N GLY A 85 -3.78 12.62 -7.01
CA GLY A 85 -2.80 12.53 -5.91
C GLY A 85 -2.31 11.13 -5.57
N ILE A 86 -1.75 10.41 -6.55
CA ILE A 86 -0.87 9.27 -6.30
C ILE A 86 0.45 9.83 -5.73
N VAL A 87 0.56 9.92 -4.40
CA VAL A 87 1.80 10.24 -3.68
C VAL A 87 2.19 9.05 -2.83
#